data_AF-A0A7K0DV66-F1
#
_entry.id   AF-A0A7K0DV66-F1
#
_cell.length_a   1.000
_cell.length_b   1.000
_cell.length_c   1.000
_cell.angle_alpha   90.00
_cell.angle_beta   90.00
_cell.angle_gamma   90.00
#
_symmetry.space_group_name_H-M   'P 1'
#
loop_
_entity.id
_entity.type
_entity.pdbx_description
1 polymer ?
#
loop_
_entity_poly.entity_id
_entity_poly.type
_entity_poly.pdbx_seq_one_letter_code
_entity_poly.pdbx_strand_id
1 'polypeptide(L)' 'MSVVAEVVCSPESANTHANRAAMRRRTVRFGDRSIVCEWHAKLEPTRNRVHFAIEEDRVYIGLFVDHLPT' A
#
# COMPACT_ATOMS: atom_id res chain seq x y z
N MET A 1 -23.79 -7.84 5.36
CA MET A 1 -23.70 -6.54 6.07
C MET A 1 -22.66 -5.72 5.34
N SER A 2 -23.06 -4.63 4.67
CA SER A 2 -22.12 -3.69 4.06
C SER A 2 -21.88 -2.55 5.03
N VAL A 3 -20.62 -2.14 5.18
CA VAL A 3 -20.24 -0.95 5.94
C VAL A 3 -19.72 0.05 4.92
N VAL A 4 -20.31 1.24 4.89
CA VAL A 4 -19.77 2.37 4.15
C VAL A 4 -18.89 3.15 5.12
N ALA A 5 -17.59 3.20 4.85
CA ALA A 5 -16.63 3.97 5.61
C ALA A 5 -15.97 4.98 4.67
N GLU A 6 -15.89 6.24 5.08
CA GLU A 6 -15.08 7.25 4.40
C GLU A 6 -13.61 6.97 4.68
N VAL A 7 -12.95 6.24 3.78
CA VAL A 7 -11.54 5.91 3.89
C VAL A 7 -10.75 6.75 2.90
N VAL A 8 -9.78 7.52 3.40
CA VAL A 8 -8.89 8.31 2.55
C VAL A 8 -7.79 7.40 2.01
N CYS A 9 -7.69 7.34 0.68
CA CYS A 9 -6.61 6.68 -0.03
C CYS A 9 -5.61 7.72 -0.55
N SER A 10 -4.33 7.50 -0.30
CA SER A 10 -3.27 8.37 -0.79
C SER A 10 -2.04 7.56 -1.19
N PRO A 11 -1.21 8.03 -2.13
CA PRO A 11 0.10 7.45 -2.35
C PRO A 11 1.01 7.65 -1.12
N GLU A 12 2.14 6.95 -1.10
CA GLU A 12 3.19 7.19 -0.12
C GLU A 12 3.64 8.66 -0.10
N SER A 13 4.09 9.10 1.08
CA SER A 13 4.64 10.45 1.23
C SER A 13 5.87 10.65 0.34
N ALA A 14 6.14 11.89 -0.08
CA ALA A 14 7.32 12.22 -0.89
C ALA A 14 8.64 11.73 -0.23
N ASN A 15 8.73 11.82 1.10
CA ASN A 15 9.89 11.34 1.87
C ASN A 15 10.06 9.82 1.74
N THR A 16 8.98 9.06 1.91
CA THR A 16 8.99 7.61 1.77
C THR A 16 9.26 7.18 0.33
N HIS A 17 8.66 7.88 -0.63
CA HIS A 17 8.86 7.64 -2.06
C HIS A 17 10.32 7.85 -2.48
N ALA A 18 11.01 8.84 -1.90
CA ALA A 18 12.44 9.07 -2.11
C ALA A 18 13.33 7.99 -1.44
N ASN A 19 12.84 7.29 -0.42
CA ASN A 19 13.57 6.24 0.28
C ASN A 19 13.45 4.90 -0.45
N ARG A 20 14.44 4.56 -1.29
CA ARG A 20 14.45 3.31 -2.07
C ARG A 20 14.30 2.05 -1.22
N ALA A 21 14.87 2.02 -0.02
CA ALA A 21 14.76 0.86 0.87
C ALA A 21 13.36 0.72 1.46
N ALA A 22 12.66 1.84 1.70
CA ALA A 22 11.27 1.85 2.10
C ALA A 22 10.36 1.43 0.94
N MET A 23 10.58 1.95 -0.27
CA MET A 23 9.80 1.59 -1.46
C MET A 23 9.97 0.13 -1.87
N ARG A 24 11.18 -0.43 -1.75
CA ARG A 24 11.41 -1.87 -2.03
C ARG A 24 10.57 -2.78 -1.13
N ARG A 25 10.33 -2.37 0.12
CA ARG A 25 9.45 -3.12 1.03
C ARG A 25 7.97 -3.05 0.66
N ARG A 26 7.58 -2.13 -0.22
CA ARG A 26 6.22 -2.02 -0.77
C ARG A 26 6.09 -2.76 -2.11
N THR A 27 7.16 -3.40 -2.57
CA THR A 27 7.12 -4.25 -3.76
C THR A 27 6.64 -5.65 -3.38
N VAL A 28 5.55 -6.09 -3.99
CA VAL A 28 4.96 -7.42 -3.77
C VAL A 28 4.99 -8.20 -5.09
N ARG A 29 5.30 -9.49 -4.99
CA ARG A 29 5.31 -10.38 -6.14
C ARG A 29 3.91 -10.95 -6.39
N PHE A 30 3.39 -10.72 -7.58
CA PHE A 30 2.13 -11.28 -8.07
C PHE A 30 2.43 -12.14 -9.30
N GLY A 31 2.57 -13.45 -9.08
CA GLY A 31 3.00 -14.38 -10.13
C GLY A 31 4.45 -14.13 -10.57
N ASP A 32 4.63 -13.73 -11.82
CA ASP A 32 5.90 -13.36 -12.44
C ASP A 32 6.20 -11.85 -12.35
N ARG A 33 5.23 -11.04 -11.94
CA ARG A 33 5.35 -9.58 -11.85
C ARG A 33 5.71 -9.12 -10.44
N SER A 34 6.51 -8.06 -10.36
CA SER A 34 6.76 -7.33 -9.12
C SER A 34 6.08 -5.98 -9.21
N ILE A 35 5.11 -5.73 -8.32
CA ILE A 35 4.27 -4.53 -8.34
C ILE A 35 4.58 -3.71 -7.11
N VAL A 36 4.72 -2.40 -7.27
CA VAL A 36 4.92 -1.46 -6.17
C VAL A 36 3.56 -1.01 -5.66
N CYS A 37 3.17 -1.50 -4.48
CA CYS A 37 1.94 -1.13 -3.79
C CYS A 37 2.14 0.18 -3.00
N GLU A 38 2.26 1.30 -3.72
CA GLU A 38 2.52 2.61 -3.12
C GLU A 38 1.28 3.32 -2.58
N TRP A 39 0.08 2.94 -3.04
CA TRP A 39 -1.14 3.50 -2.48
C TRP A 39 -1.41 2.86 -1.14
N HIS A 40 -1.93 3.65 -0.21
CA HIS A 40 -2.41 3.10 1.06
C HIS A 40 -3.70 3.75 1.53
N ALA A 41 -4.41 2.98 2.33
CA ALA A 41 -5.53 3.42 3.14
C ALA A 41 -5.26 3.03 4.60
N LYS A 42 -5.69 3.87 5.54
CA LYS A 42 -5.42 3.70 6.98
C LYS A 42 -6.72 3.89 7.74
N LEU A 43 -7.06 2.94 8.61
CA LEU A 43 -8.12 3.14 9.62
C LEU A 43 -7.58 3.86 10.85
N GLU A 44 -6.28 3.68 11.14
CA GLU A 44 -5.61 4.32 12.27
C GLU A 44 -4.24 4.88 11.85
N PRO A 45 -3.74 5.94 12.52
CA PRO A 45 -2.48 6.57 12.14
C PRO A 45 -1.28 5.64 12.15
N THR A 46 -1.23 4.58 12.96
CA THR A 46 -0.04 3.70 13.12
C THR A 46 -0.29 2.22 12.83
N ARG A 47 -1.55 1.80 12.61
CA ARG A 47 -1.93 0.40 12.38
C ARG A 47 -3.13 0.31 11.44
N ASN A 48 -3.55 -0.91 11.11
CA ASN A 48 -4.75 -1.17 10.30
C ASN A 48 -4.68 -0.44 8.95
N ARG A 49 -3.61 -0.74 8.20
CA ARG A 49 -3.35 -0.17 6.87
C ARG A 49 -3.38 -1.25 5.81
N VAL A 50 -3.91 -0.90 4.64
CA VAL A 50 -3.77 -1.70 3.42
C VAL A 50 -2.94 -0.92 2.43
N HIS A 51 -2.04 -1.60 1.74
CA HIS A 51 -1.27 -1.05 0.64
C HIS A 51 -1.70 -1.72 -0.66
N PHE A 52 -1.77 -0.95 -1.73
CA PHE A 52 -2.25 -1.44 -3.01
C PHE A 52 -1.65 -0.70 -4.18
N ALA A 53 -1.84 -1.25 -5.38
CA ALA A 53 -1.59 -0.59 -6.65
C ALA A 53 -2.82 -0.75 -7.54
N ILE A 54 -3.02 0.18 -8.45
CA ILE A 54 -4.05 0.12 -9.49
C ILE A 54 -3.32 0.14 -10.82
N GLU A 55 -3.47 -0.92 -11.61
CA GLU A 55 -2.98 -0.96 -12.99
C GLU A 55 -4.12 -1.47 -13.87
N GLU A 56 -4.43 -0.72 -14.94
CA GLU A 56 -5.54 -1.03 -15.83
C GLU A 56 -6.85 -1.25 -15.03
N ASP A 57 -7.48 -2.41 -15.20
CA ASP A 57 -8.74 -2.79 -14.54
C ASP A 57 -8.51 -3.67 -13.29
N ARG A 58 -7.30 -3.67 -12.72
CA ARG A 58 -6.93 -4.54 -11.59
C ARG A 58 -6.44 -3.75 -10.40
N VAL A 59 -6.87 -4.19 -9.22
CA VAL A 59 -6.33 -3.74 -7.94
C VAL A 59 -5.44 -4.83 -7.36
N TYR A 60 -4.17 -4.51 -7.14
CA TYR A 60 -3.18 -5.39 -6.51
C TYR A 60 -3.09 -5.04 -5.03
N ILE A 61 -3.48 -5.96 -4.16
CA ILE A 61 -3.44 -5.76 -2.71
C ILE A 61 -2.16 -6.38 -2.14
N GLY A 62 -1.27 -5.54 -1.62
CA GLY A 62 -0.09 -5.97 -0.89
C GLY A 62 -0.42 -6.17 0.59
N LEU A 63 -0.28 -7.39 1.09
CA LEU A 63 -0.46 -7.71 2.51
C LEU A 63 0.86 -7.52 3.25
N PHE A 64 0.90 -6.53 4.14
CA PHE A 64 2.04 -6.22 4.99
C PHE A 64 1.65 -6.48 6.44
N VAL A 65 2.09 -7.63 6.96
CA VAL A 65 1.75 -8.06 8.33
C VAL A 65 2.65 -7.42 9.39
N ASP A 66 3.83 -6.95 8.97
CA ASP A 66 4.78 -6.23 9.81
C ASP A 66 4.71 -4.71 9.57
N HIS A 67 5.09 -3.94 10.59
CA HIS A 67 5.19 -2.49 10.45
C HIS A 67 6.27 -2.12 9.43
N LEU A 68 5.84 -1.53 8.30
CA LEU A 68 6.74 -0.96 7.31
C LEU A 68 7.31 0.37 7.83
N PRO A 69 8.63 0.51 7.97
CA PRO A 69 9.19 1.81 8.30
C PRO A 69 9.08 2.76 7.09
N THR A 70 9.09 4.04 7.43
CA THR A 70 9.02 5.19 6.53
C THR A 70 10.40 5.66 6.13
#